data_AF-A0A0W8CHT5-F1
#
_entry.id   AF-A0A0W8CHT5-F1
#
_cell.length_a   1.000
_cell.length_b   1.000
_cell.length_c   1.000
_cell.angle_alpha   90.00
_cell.angle_beta   90.00
_cell.angle_gamma   90.00
#
_symmetry.space_group_name_H-M   'P 1'
#
loop_
_entity.id
_entity.type
_entity.pdbx_description
1 polymer ?
#
loop_
_entity_poly.entity_id
_entity_poly.type
_entity_poly.pdbx_seq_one_letter_code
_entity_poly.pdbx_strand_id
1 'polypeptide(L)'
;MFEQESGQVLIDRSIHQKALNVLMYYAFNPSIYERLRLVWGDKDLFRFAWLKTASSFYMIETPPGSAGLKLPDQNIFCGVTMVQHDPEREIVFLHRNQEKLSSENREKVWAHIQDFRMGEVDLEEYDVRGANGGRYFPQFKRCYGKDIYYENAFTVKTIDELPFAGLEQRLLNFVQEAARIDGTADERANGNEGNVDVADPTHQ
;
A
#
# COMPACT_ATOMS: atom_id res chain seq x y z
N MET A 1 13.64 -10.93 -13.79
CA MET A 1 12.54 -10.02 -13.41
C MET A 1 12.06 -10.46 -12.05
N PHE A 2 12.26 -9.61 -11.05
CA PHE A 2 11.72 -9.82 -9.72
C PHE A 2 10.19 -9.74 -9.76
N GLU A 3 9.50 -10.62 -9.04
CA GLU A 3 8.06 -10.58 -8.93
C GLU A 3 7.65 -9.68 -7.77
N GLN A 4 6.85 -8.66 -8.05
CA GLN A 4 6.40 -7.72 -7.04
C GLN A 4 4.91 -7.45 -7.16
N GLU A 5 4.32 -7.03 -6.05
CA GLU A 5 2.98 -6.48 -6.01
C GLU A 5 2.94 -5.10 -6.68
N SER A 6 1.81 -4.76 -7.27
CA SER A 6 1.57 -3.43 -7.82
C SER A 6 0.12 -3.02 -7.59
N GLY A 7 -0.08 -1.78 -7.16
CA GLY A 7 -1.41 -1.21 -6.96
C GLY A 7 -1.95 -0.47 -8.18
N GLN A 8 -1.09 -0.24 -9.17
CA GLN A 8 -1.36 0.57 -10.36
C GLN A 8 -0.63 -0.01 -11.58
N VAL A 9 -1.26 0.12 -12.75
CA VAL A 9 -0.66 -0.20 -14.06
C VAL A 9 -1.12 0.87 -15.04
N LEU A 10 -0.17 1.44 -15.80
CA LEU A 10 -0.46 2.38 -16.88
C LEU A 10 -0.35 1.67 -18.24
N ILE A 11 -1.39 1.76 -19.06
CA ILE A 11 -1.45 1.08 -20.36
C ILE A 11 -1.83 2.08 -21.45
N ASP A 12 -0.95 2.23 -22.44
CA ASP A 12 -1.31 2.84 -23.72
C ASP A 12 -2.16 1.87 -24.53
N ARG A 13 -3.46 2.14 -24.60
CA ARG A 13 -4.44 1.30 -25.28
C ARG A 13 -4.30 1.33 -26.80
N SER A 14 -3.70 2.37 -27.37
CA SER A 14 -3.56 2.52 -28.83
C SER A 14 -2.56 1.52 -29.43
N ILE A 15 -1.54 1.16 -28.66
CA ILE A 15 -0.49 0.22 -29.10
C ILE A 15 -0.65 -1.18 -28.49
N HIS A 16 -1.29 -1.30 -27.32
CA HIS A 16 -1.41 -2.58 -26.60
C HIS A 16 -2.75 -3.30 -26.77
N GLN A 17 -3.52 -2.99 -27.83
CA GLN A 17 -4.83 -3.62 -28.06
C GLN A 17 -4.75 -5.16 -28.13
N LYS A 18 -3.68 -5.72 -28.71
CA LYS A 18 -3.46 -7.18 -28.75
C LYS A 18 -3.34 -7.79 -27.35
N ALA A 19 -2.54 -7.18 -26.48
CA ALA A 19 -2.37 -7.64 -25.10
C ALA A 19 -3.68 -7.51 -24.31
N LEU A 20 -4.39 -6.40 -24.47
CA LEU A 20 -5.70 -6.20 -23.84
C LEU A 20 -6.72 -7.25 -24.28
N ASN A 21 -6.78 -7.62 -25.56
CA ASN A 21 -7.67 -8.67 -26.03
C ASN A 21 -7.35 -10.04 -25.41
N VAL A 22 -6.05 -10.37 -25.28
CA VAL A 22 -5.60 -11.60 -24.61
C VAL A 22 -5.92 -11.55 -23.12
N LEU A 23 -5.70 -10.41 -22.45
CA LEU A 23 -6.08 -10.20 -21.06
C LEU A 23 -7.57 -10.42 -20.85
N MET A 24 -8.43 -9.84 -21.71
CA MET A 24 -9.88 -10.04 -21.64
C MET A 24 -10.25 -11.51 -21.84
N TYR A 25 -9.61 -12.20 -22.78
CA TYR A 25 -9.79 -13.64 -22.94
C TYR A 25 -9.41 -14.39 -21.65
N TYR A 26 -8.30 -14.02 -21.00
CA TYR A 26 -7.91 -14.61 -19.73
C TYR A 26 -8.89 -14.28 -18.58
N ALA A 27 -9.40 -13.07 -18.50
CA ALA A 27 -10.38 -12.71 -17.47
C ALA A 27 -11.68 -13.53 -17.60
N PHE A 28 -12.13 -13.80 -18.83
CA PHE A 28 -13.40 -14.49 -19.08
C PHE A 28 -13.31 -16.03 -19.20
N ASN A 29 -12.12 -16.63 -19.23
CA ASN A 29 -11.95 -18.08 -19.40
C ASN A 29 -11.11 -18.76 -18.28
N PRO A 30 -11.39 -18.50 -16.98
CA PRO A 30 -10.45 -18.75 -15.89
C PRO A 30 -10.06 -20.21 -15.63
N SER A 31 -10.88 -21.13 -16.15
CA SER A 31 -10.80 -22.57 -15.89
C SER A 31 -9.44 -23.24 -16.16
N ILE A 32 -8.59 -22.68 -17.03
CA ILE A 32 -7.27 -23.26 -17.33
C ILE A 32 -6.28 -22.93 -16.21
N TYR A 33 -6.14 -21.67 -15.83
CA TYR A 33 -5.14 -21.23 -14.85
C TYR A 33 -5.59 -21.50 -13.42
N GLU A 34 -6.89 -21.51 -13.14
CA GLU A 34 -7.42 -21.98 -11.85
C GLU A 34 -7.06 -23.45 -11.61
N ARG A 35 -7.28 -24.30 -12.62
CA ARG A 35 -6.99 -25.74 -12.54
C ARG A 35 -5.50 -26.02 -12.38
N LEU A 36 -4.67 -25.26 -13.11
CA LEU A 36 -3.21 -25.40 -13.06
C LEU A 36 -2.57 -24.62 -11.89
N ARG A 37 -3.35 -23.81 -11.16
CA ARG A 37 -2.87 -22.93 -10.07
C ARG A 37 -1.68 -22.06 -10.49
N LEU A 38 -1.74 -21.51 -11.70
CA LEU A 38 -0.66 -20.71 -12.29
C LEU A 38 -0.72 -19.22 -11.91
N VAL A 39 -1.85 -18.78 -11.34
CA VAL A 39 -2.17 -17.37 -11.14
C VAL A 39 -2.54 -17.16 -9.67
N TRP A 40 -1.92 -16.16 -9.04
CA TRP A 40 -2.20 -15.74 -7.67
C TRP A 40 -3.18 -14.56 -7.61
N GLY A 41 -3.39 -13.87 -8.72
CA GLY A 41 -4.35 -12.77 -8.84
C GLY A 41 -4.46 -12.21 -10.26
N ASP A 42 -5.30 -11.19 -10.41
CA ASP A 42 -5.50 -10.49 -11.69
C ASP A 42 -4.21 -9.93 -12.29
N LYS A 43 -3.25 -9.45 -11.48
CA LYS A 43 -1.92 -9.00 -11.89
C LYS A 43 -1.21 -10.00 -12.82
N ASP A 44 -1.28 -11.30 -12.51
CA ASP A 44 -0.57 -12.30 -13.32
C ASP A 44 -1.23 -12.47 -14.69
N LEU A 45 -2.52 -12.18 -14.81
CA LEU A 45 -3.22 -12.16 -16.10
C LEU A 45 -2.67 -11.04 -16.99
N PHE A 46 -2.35 -9.87 -16.44
CA PHE A 46 -1.69 -8.79 -17.19
C PHE A 46 -0.30 -9.24 -17.65
N ARG A 47 0.51 -9.78 -16.74
CA ARG A 47 1.86 -10.28 -17.06
C ARG A 47 1.81 -11.34 -18.17
N PHE A 48 0.93 -12.33 -18.05
CA PHE A 48 0.79 -13.38 -19.04
C PHE A 48 0.31 -12.86 -20.39
N ALA A 49 -0.63 -11.92 -20.42
CA ALA A 49 -1.10 -11.33 -21.66
C ALA A 49 0.00 -10.54 -22.38
N TRP A 50 0.81 -9.78 -21.64
CA TRP A 50 1.95 -9.03 -22.19
C TRP A 50 3.03 -9.97 -22.74
N LEU A 51 3.41 -10.99 -21.97
CA LEU A 51 4.39 -11.98 -22.42
C LEU A 51 3.89 -12.77 -23.64
N LYS A 52 2.63 -13.22 -23.63
CA LYS A 52 2.02 -13.98 -24.74
C LYS A 52 2.02 -13.22 -26.05
N THR A 53 1.84 -11.90 -25.98
CA THR A 53 1.76 -11.03 -27.16
C THR A 53 3.10 -10.39 -27.52
N ALA A 54 4.16 -10.68 -26.77
CA ALA A 54 5.46 -10.01 -26.86
C ALA A 54 5.32 -8.47 -26.85
N SER A 55 4.37 -7.96 -26.05
CA SER A 55 4.13 -6.53 -25.91
C SER A 55 5.21 -5.88 -25.06
N SER A 56 5.60 -4.65 -25.40
CA SER A 56 6.57 -3.89 -24.62
C SER A 56 5.96 -3.47 -23.28
N PHE A 57 6.82 -3.40 -22.26
CA PHE A 57 6.45 -2.87 -20.95
C PHE A 57 7.70 -2.40 -20.23
N TYR A 58 7.48 -1.56 -19.23
CA TYR A 58 8.51 -1.13 -18.29
C TYR A 58 8.05 -1.51 -16.89
N MET A 59 8.96 -2.08 -16.10
CA MET A 59 8.71 -2.46 -14.72
C MET A 59 9.55 -1.55 -13.83
N ILE A 60 8.92 -0.92 -12.83
CA ILE A 60 9.64 -0.16 -11.81
C ILE A 60 10.52 -1.12 -11.03
N GLU A 61 11.82 -0.82 -11.00
CA GLU A 61 12.82 -1.69 -10.36
C GLU A 61 12.75 -1.65 -8.84
N THR A 62 12.35 -0.52 -8.27
CA THR A 62 12.19 -0.35 -6.83
C THR A 62 10.97 -1.15 -6.34
N PRO A 63 11.17 -2.12 -5.44
CA PRO A 63 10.09 -2.87 -4.84
C PRO A 63 9.10 -1.96 -4.10
N PRO A 64 7.84 -2.41 -3.91
CA PRO A 64 6.89 -1.65 -3.11
C PRO A 64 7.38 -1.47 -1.68
N GLY A 65 7.32 -0.25 -1.17
CA GLY A 65 7.45 0.02 0.25
C GLY A 65 6.13 -0.19 0.98
N SER A 66 6.09 0.22 2.24
CA SER A 66 4.91 0.09 3.09
C SER A 66 4.73 1.30 4.01
N ALA A 67 3.51 1.82 4.12
CA ALA A 67 3.15 2.91 5.02
C ALA A 67 2.28 2.40 6.17
N GLY A 68 2.57 2.83 7.38
CA GLY A 68 1.86 2.36 8.56
C GLY A 68 2.32 2.94 9.89
N LEU A 69 2.15 2.14 10.93
CA LEU A 69 2.53 2.47 12.30
C LEU A 69 3.78 1.69 12.72
N LYS A 70 4.65 2.34 13.50
CA LYS A 70 5.78 1.72 14.20
C LYS A 70 5.58 1.94 15.70
N LEU A 71 5.86 0.95 16.52
CA LEU A 71 5.87 1.14 17.97
C LEU A 71 7.02 2.12 18.36
N PRO A 72 6.80 3.05 19.31
CA PRO A 72 7.82 4.03 19.69
C PRO A 72 9.14 3.38 20.14
N ASP A 73 9.05 2.47 21.13
CA ASP A 73 10.21 1.90 21.81
C ASP A 73 10.63 0.52 21.28
N GLN A 74 10.00 0.04 20.20
CA GLN A 74 10.28 -1.27 19.63
C GLN A 74 10.45 -1.18 18.11
N ASN A 75 11.35 -1.99 17.56
CA ASN A 75 11.52 -2.13 16.12
C ASN A 75 10.49 -3.12 15.57
N ILE A 76 9.23 -2.78 15.82
CA ILE A 76 8.06 -3.51 15.34
C ILE A 76 7.23 -2.54 14.51
N PHE A 77 7.05 -2.89 13.25
CA PHE A 77 6.33 -2.12 12.24
C PHE A 77 5.11 -2.90 11.75
N CYS A 78 4.03 -2.19 11.48
CA CYS A 78 2.87 -2.71 10.76
C CYS A 78 2.44 -1.71 9.72
N GLY A 79 2.70 -2.05 8.46
CA GLY A 79 2.18 -1.33 7.32
C GLY A 79 0.78 -1.76 6.94
N VAL A 80 -0.05 -0.84 6.48
CA VAL A 80 -1.44 -1.12 6.03
C VAL A 80 -1.73 -0.50 4.67
N THR A 81 -0.69 -0.01 4.02
CA THR A 81 -0.73 0.74 2.77
C THR A 81 0.53 0.42 1.98
N MET A 82 0.36 0.10 0.70
CA MET A 82 1.50 -0.13 -0.19
C MET A 82 2.03 1.20 -0.71
N VAL A 83 3.35 1.36 -0.71
CA VAL A 83 4.06 2.53 -1.24
C VAL A 83 4.67 2.14 -2.59
N GLN A 84 4.46 2.95 -3.61
CA GLN A 84 4.99 2.69 -4.95
C GLN A 84 5.81 3.86 -5.46
N HIS A 85 6.84 3.52 -6.22
CA HIS A 85 7.88 4.44 -6.66
C HIS A 85 7.85 4.67 -8.17
N ASP A 86 8.50 5.74 -8.61
CA ASP A 86 8.79 6.02 -10.01
C ASP A 86 10.16 5.45 -10.42
N PRO A 87 10.60 5.62 -11.69
CA PRO A 87 11.92 5.19 -12.15
C PRO A 87 13.09 5.88 -11.42
N GLU A 88 12.90 7.11 -10.93
CA GLU A 88 13.88 7.84 -10.11
C GLU A 88 13.90 7.37 -8.64
N ARG A 89 13.05 6.40 -8.27
CA ARG A 89 12.89 5.83 -6.92
C ARG A 89 12.18 6.75 -5.93
N GLU A 90 11.52 7.80 -6.42
CA GLU A 90 10.72 8.69 -5.58
C GLU A 90 9.32 8.10 -5.35
N ILE A 91 8.75 8.38 -4.18
CA ILE A 91 7.40 7.91 -3.83
C ILE A 91 6.37 8.70 -4.64
N VAL A 92 5.55 7.99 -5.41
CA VAL A 92 4.50 8.59 -6.25
C VAL A 92 3.08 8.12 -5.93
N PHE A 93 2.93 6.94 -5.32
CA PHE A 93 1.61 6.42 -4.93
C PHE A 93 1.59 5.77 -3.56
N LEU A 94 0.52 6.03 -2.81
CA LEU A 94 0.18 5.39 -1.54
C LEU A 94 -1.19 4.71 -1.69
N HIS A 95 -1.20 3.38 -1.71
CA HIS A 95 -2.41 2.59 -1.93
C HIS A 95 -2.89 1.93 -0.63
N ARG A 96 -3.95 2.49 0.00
CA ARG A 96 -4.60 1.93 1.20
C ARG A 96 -5.27 0.59 0.86
N ASN A 97 -4.50 -0.50 0.92
CA ASN A 97 -4.94 -1.84 0.55
C ASN A 97 -5.59 -2.60 1.72
N GLN A 98 -5.10 -2.43 2.94
CA GLN A 98 -5.66 -3.11 4.12
C GLN A 98 -6.74 -2.23 4.79
N GLU A 99 -6.34 -1.08 5.33
CA GLU A 99 -7.24 -0.15 6.00
C GLU A 99 -7.87 0.80 4.99
N LYS A 100 -8.97 0.41 4.34
CA LYS A 100 -9.62 1.25 3.32
C LYS A 100 -10.31 2.47 3.93
N LEU A 101 -10.29 3.59 3.21
CA LEU A 101 -11.01 4.81 3.59
C LEU A 101 -12.52 4.57 3.51
N SER A 102 -13.25 4.96 4.56
CA SER A 102 -14.71 5.02 4.59
C SER A 102 -15.18 6.12 5.53
N SER A 103 -16.46 6.48 5.48
CA SER A 103 -17.05 7.47 6.40
C SER A 103 -16.96 7.06 7.88
N GLU A 104 -16.90 5.75 8.14
CA GLU A 104 -16.80 5.12 9.45
C GLU A 104 -15.34 4.93 9.90
N ASN A 105 -14.41 4.71 8.97
CA ASN A 105 -12.98 4.54 9.28
C ASN A 105 -12.22 5.86 9.08
N ARG A 106 -11.97 6.54 10.19
CA ARG A 106 -11.29 7.84 10.25
C ARG A 106 -9.89 7.77 10.85
N GLU A 107 -9.37 6.57 11.05
CA GLU A 107 -8.07 6.40 11.68
C GLU A 107 -6.95 6.87 10.75
N LYS A 108 -6.07 7.69 11.33
CA LYS A 108 -4.81 8.10 10.71
C LYS A 108 -3.81 6.97 10.91
N VAL A 109 -3.42 6.31 9.83
CA VAL A 109 -2.61 5.08 9.86
C VAL A 109 -1.22 5.27 9.23
N TRP A 110 -0.93 6.42 8.63
CA TRP A 110 0.38 6.74 8.07
C TRP A 110 1.19 7.58 9.04
N ALA A 111 1.98 6.91 9.89
CA ALA A 111 2.97 7.57 10.74
C ALA A 111 4.39 7.41 10.19
N HIS A 112 4.66 6.26 9.55
CA HIS A 112 5.98 5.91 9.04
C HIS A 112 5.90 5.31 7.64
N ILE A 113 6.96 5.48 6.86
CA ILE A 113 7.22 4.79 5.60
C ILE A 113 8.38 3.82 5.80
N GLN A 114 8.16 2.56 5.44
CA GLN A 114 9.16 1.52 5.33
C GLN A 114 9.53 1.30 3.87
N ASP A 115 10.78 1.61 3.51
CA ASP A 115 11.30 1.43 2.14
C ASP A 115 12.50 0.51 2.12
N PHE A 116 12.59 -0.31 1.08
CA PHE A 116 13.73 -1.19 0.86
C PHE A 116 14.97 -0.38 0.44
N ARG A 117 16.15 -0.77 0.93
CA ARG A 117 17.42 -0.10 0.63
C ARG A 117 17.94 -0.46 -0.76
N MET A 118 17.20 -0.03 -1.78
CA MET A 118 17.53 -0.31 -3.18
C MET A 118 18.92 0.18 -3.56
N GLY A 119 19.73 -0.73 -4.12
CA GLY A 119 21.10 -0.45 -4.54
C GLY A 119 22.14 -0.53 -3.43
N GLU A 120 21.72 -0.67 -2.16
CA GLU A 120 22.61 -0.94 -1.03
C GLU A 120 22.51 -2.40 -0.59
N VAL A 121 21.32 -3.00 -0.71
CA VAL A 121 21.02 -4.38 -0.30
C VAL A 121 20.59 -5.19 -1.52
N ASP A 122 20.98 -6.46 -1.56
CA ASP A 122 20.59 -7.38 -2.65
C ASP A 122 19.06 -7.57 -2.66
N LEU A 123 18.46 -7.55 -3.85
CA LEU A 123 17.01 -7.76 -4.02
C LEU A 123 16.52 -9.09 -3.46
N GLU A 124 17.38 -10.10 -3.34
CA GLU A 124 17.04 -11.38 -2.68
C GLU A 124 16.67 -11.20 -1.20
N GLU A 125 17.12 -10.12 -0.55
CA GLU A 125 16.80 -9.79 0.85
C GLU A 125 15.48 -9.01 0.99
N TYR A 126 14.81 -8.68 -0.12
CA TYR A 126 13.47 -8.11 -0.08
C TYR A 126 12.46 -9.19 0.34
N ASP A 127 12.18 -9.23 1.64
CA ASP A 127 11.20 -10.15 2.24
C ASP A 127 10.10 -9.34 2.94
N VAL A 128 8.92 -9.29 2.31
CA VAL A 128 7.72 -8.68 2.88
C VAL A 128 6.62 -9.74 2.98
N ARG A 129 5.77 -9.63 3.99
CA ARG A 129 4.69 -10.60 4.21
C ARG A 129 3.41 -9.95 4.68
N GLY A 130 2.30 -10.62 4.38
CA GLY A 130 1.04 -10.41 5.08
C GLY A 130 1.09 -11.06 6.47
N ALA A 131 0.97 -10.28 7.53
CA ALA A 131 0.94 -10.80 8.91
C ALA A 131 -0.27 -10.26 9.68
N ASN A 132 -0.76 -10.95 10.70
CA ASN A 132 -1.77 -10.36 11.59
C ASN A 132 -1.10 -9.35 12.53
N GLY A 133 -1.75 -8.23 12.85
CA GLY A 133 -1.19 -7.23 13.79
C GLY A 133 -0.99 -7.75 15.21
N GLY A 134 -1.72 -8.81 15.59
CA GLY A 134 -1.50 -9.56 16.82
C GLY A 134 -1.64 -8.69 18.07
N ARG A 135 -0.79 -8.92 19.07
CA ARG A 135 -0.82 -8.14 20.33
C ARG A 135 -0.27 -6.72 20.19
N TYR A 136 0.51 -6.45 19.14
CA TYR A 136 1.21 -5.19 18.96
C TYR A 136 0.37 -4.15 18.21
N PHE A 137 -0.44 -4.62 17.25
CA PHE A 137 -1.39 -3.82 16.50
C PHE A 137 -2.74 -4.56 16.41
N PRO A 138 -3.46 -4.75 17.54
CA PRO A 138 -4.70 -5.53 17.57
C PRO A 138 -5.82 -4.94 16.70
N GLN A 139 -5.75 -3.64 16.39
CA GLN A 139 -6.68 -2.98 15.48
C GLN A 139 -6.52 -3.42 14.02
N PHE A 140 -5.32 -3.85 13.61
CA PHE A 140 -5.04 -4.23 12.23
C PHE A 140 -5.19 -5.74 12.03
N LYS A 141 -6.21 -6.12 11.25
CA LYS A 141 -6.41 -7.53 10.85
C LYS A 141 -5.23 -8.05 10.04
N ARG A 142 -4.62 -7.20 9.21
CA ARG A 142 -3.46 -7.53 8.38
C ARG A 142 -2.50 -6.36 8.27
N CYS A 143 -1.23 -6.68 8.46
CA CYS A 143 -0.06 -5.85 8.19
C CYS A 143 0.57 -6.28 6.86
N TYR A 144 1.28 -5.35 6.23
CA TYR A 144 2.07 -5.51 5.02
C TYR A 144 3.45 -4.86 5.22
N GLY A 145 4.50 -5.47 4.68
CA GLY A 145 5.89 -5.07 4.87
C GLY A 145 6.68 -6.07 5.72
N LYS A 146 7.82 -5.64 6.26
CA LYS A 146 8.66 -6.40 7.19
C LYS A 146 8.38 -5.94 8.61
N ASP A 147 7.85 -6.83 9.44
CA ASP A 147 7.34 -6.51 10.77
C ASP A 147 8.44 -6.29 11.81
N ILE A 148 9.48 -7.12 11.79
CA ILE A 148 10.61 -7.10 12.72
C ILE A 148 11.92 -7.37 11.99
N TYR A 149 13.05 -7.01 12.61
CA TYR A 149 14.40 -7.19 12.03
C TYR A 149 14.53 -6.59 10.63
N TYR A 150 13.76 -5.53 10.37
CA TYR A 150 13.72 -4.86 9.07
C TYR A 150 14.94 -3.98 8.83
N GLU A 151 15.69 -3.63 9.86
CA GLU A 151 16.76 -2.62 9.84
C GLU A 151 17.95 -2.99 8.95
N ASN A 152 18.09 -4.28 8.60
CA ASN A 152 19.16 -4.74 7.71
C ASN A 152 18.84 -4.44 6.24
N ALA A 153 17.57 -4.57 5.84
CA ALA A 153 17.15 -4.49 4.44
C ALA A 153 16.29 -3.25 4.13
N PHE A 154 15.69 -2.64 5.16
CA PHE A 154 14.74 -1.55 5.04
C PHE A 154 15.17 -0.35 5.87
N THR A 155 14.66 0.82 5.47
CA THR A 155 14.62 2.03 6.27
C THR A 155 13.20 2.24 6.76
N VAL A 156 13.04 2.88 7.91
CA VAL A 156 11.75 3.35 8.39
C VAL A 156 11.90 4.82 8.76
N LYS A 157 11.20 5.69 8.04
CA LYS A 157 11.22 7.16 8.22
C LYS A 157 9.87 7.66 8.67
N THR A 158 9.84 8.75 9.43
CA THR A 158 8.58 9.39 9.79
C THR A 158 7.96 10.06 8.56
N ILE A 159 6.62 10.04 8.45
CA ILE A 159 5.96 10.70 7.31
C ILE A 159 6.10 12.23 7.35
N ASP A 160 6.36 12.80 8.52
CA ASP A 160 6.49 14.24 8.72
C ASP A 160 7.76 14.81 8.09
N GLU A 161 8.76 13.96 7.81
CA GLU A 161 9.97 14.31 7.07
C GLU A 161 9.77 14.35 5.55
N LEU A 162 8.62 13.90 5.04
CA LEU A 162 8.36 13.75 3.61
C LEU A 162 7.60 14.97 3.04
N PRO A 163 7.78 15.30 1.75
CA PRO A 163 7.17 16.48 1.13
C PRO A 163 5.63 16.44 1.08
N PHE A 164 5.04 15.28 1.34
CA PHE A 164 3.59 15.06 1.39
C PHE A 164 3.08 14.81 2.82
N ALA A 165 3.82 15.27 3.84
CA ALA A 165 3.32 15.34 5.21
C ALA A 165 1.89 15.93 5.26
N GLY A 166 1.02 15.35 6.09
CA GLY A 166 -0.38 15.75 6.19
C GLY A 166 -1.28 15.36 5.00
N LEU A 167 -0.79 14.62 4.00
CA LEU A 167 -1.63 14.09 2.92
C LEU A 167 -2.78 13.23 3.44
N GLU A 168 -2.53 12.34 4.41
CA GLU A 168 -3.58 11.50 4.97
C GLU A 168 -4.71 12.32 5.60
N GLN A 169 -4.36 13.36 6.37
CA GLN A 169 -5.36 14.23 6.99
C GLN A 169 -6.23 14.93 5.93
N ARG A 170 -5.63 15.38 4.82
CA ARG A 170 -6.38 15.95 3.70
C ARG A 170 -7.34 14.95 3.08
N LEU A 171 -6.91 13.69 2.88
CA LEU A 171 -7.77 12.62 2.39
C LEU A 171 -8.93 12.33 3.34
N LEU A 172 -8.67 12.24 4.64
CA LEU A 172 -9.71 12.05 5.66
C LEU A 172 -10.73 13.20 5.66
N ASN A 173 -10.28 14.44 5.48
CA ASN A 173 -11.18 15.59 5.35
C ASN A 173 -12.10 15.47 4.12
N PHE A 174 -11.58 15.02 2.97
CA PHE A 174 -12.41 14.77 1.78
C PHE A 174 -13.42 13.64 1.99
N VAL A 175 -13.04 12.58 2.70
CA VAL A 175 -13.96 11.48 3.04
C VAL A 175 -15.11 11.99 3.93
N GLN A 176 -14.81 12.90 4.87
CA GLN A 176 -15.84 13.53 5.69
C GLN A 176 -16.76 14.44 4.88
N GLU A 177 -16.20 15.24 3.98
CA GLU A 177 -16.99 16.09 3.09
C GLU A 177 -17.92 15.26 2.21
N ALA A 178 -17.42 14.16 1.62
CA ALA A 178 -18.22 13.23 0.84
C ALA A 178 -19.35 12.61 1.67
N ALA A 179 -19.08 12.20 2.91
CA ALA A 179 -20.08 11.65 3.81
C ALA A 179 -21.19 12.66 4.16
N ARG A 180 -20.85 13.96 4.30
CA ARG A 180 -21.84 15.03 4.50
C ARG A 180 -22.72 15.21 3.27
N ILE A 181 -22.13 15.17 2.07
CA ILE A 181 -22.87 15.28 0.81
C ILE A 181 -23.82 14.09 0.61
N ASP A 182 -23.37 12.89 0.97
CA ASP A 182 -24.14 11.64 0.85
C ASP A 182 -25.18 11.45 1.97
N GLY A 183 -25.22 12.35 2.97
CA GLY A 183 -26.15 12.25 4.10
C GLY A 183 -25.85 11.11 5.08
N THR A 184 -24.67 10.49 4.98
CA THR A 184 -24.21 9.41 5.87
C THR A 184 -23.40 9.92 7.05
N ALA A 185 -23.07 11.22 7.08
CA ALA A 185 -22.45 11.86 8.23
C ALA A 185 -23.49 12.19 9.32
N ASP A 186 -23.32 11.61 10.51
CA ASP A 186 -24.08 12.00 11.69
C ASP A 186 -23.61 13.40 12.14
N GLU A 187 -24.47 14.41 12.05
CA GLU A 187 -24.16 15.83 12.35
C GLU A 187 -23.74 16.07 13.83
N ARG A 188 -23.79 15.04 14.67
CA ARG A 188 -23.64 15.14 16.14
C ARG A 188 -22.23 14.99 16.69
N ALA A 189 -21.22 14.74 15.86
CA ALA A 189 -19.84 14.54 16.35
C ALA A 189 -18.98 15.82 16.40
N ASN A 190 -19.48 16.97 15.95
CA ASN A 190 -18.76 18.26 16.02
C ASN A 190 -18.94 18.94 17.39
N GLY A 191 -18.67 18.21 18.47
CA GLY A 191 -18.83 18.68 19.84
C GLY A 191 -17.79 18.11 20.77
N ASN A 192 -16.51 18.13 20.35
CA ASN A 192 -15.33 18.17 21.22
C ASN A 192 -14.08 18.19 20.34
N GLU A 193 -13.69 19.38 19.87
CA GLU A 193 -12.28 19.65 19.58
C GLU A 193 -11.55 19.68 20.93
N GLY A 194 -11.23 18.49 21.44
CA GLY A 194 -10.19 18.31 22.44
C GLY A 194 -8.88 18.17 21.70
N ASN A 195 -8.01 19.18 21.78
CA ASN A 195 -6.59 19.03 21.52
C ASN A 195 -6.09 17.83 22.33
N VAL A 196 -5.81 16.71 21.66
CA VAL A 196 -4.99 15.65 22.25
C VAL A 196 -3.57 15.92 21.81
N ASP A 197 -2.88 16.75 22.60
CA ASP A 197 -1.42 16.81 22.58
C ASP A 197 -0.91 15.44 23.03
N VAL A 198 -0.38 14.68 22.09
CA VAL A 198 0.37 13.44 22.38
C VAL A 198 1.80 13.84 22.70
N ALA A 199 2.03 14.37 23.91
CA ALA A 199 3.35 14.45 24.56
C ALA A 199 3.26 14.93 26.03
N ASP A 200 2.85 14.07 26.96
CA ASP A 200 3.31 14.17 28.35
C ASP A 200 3.22 12.80 29.07
N PRO A 201 4.35 12.15 29.38
CA PRO A 201 4.36 10.91 30.15
C PRO A 201 4.54 11.21 31.63
N THR A 202 3.58 11.88 32.26
CA THR A 202 3.48 11.88 33.73
C THR A 202 2.01 11.98 34.18
N HIS A 203 1.33 10.84 34.35
CA HIS A 203 0.51 10.57 35.54
C HIS A 203 -0.13 9.16 35.49
N GLN A 204 0.23 8.39 36.53
CA GLN A 204 -0.28 7.08 37.01
C GLN A 204 0.21 5.82 36.30
#